data_AF-A0A968RU95-F1
#
_entry.id   AF-A0A968RU95-F1
#
_cell.length_a   1.000
_cell.length_b   1.000
_cell.length_c   1.000
_cell.angle_alpha   90.00
_cell.angle_beta   90.00
_cell.angle_gamma   90.00
#
_symmetry.space_group_name_H-M   'P 1'
#
loop_
_entity.id
_entity.type
_entity.pdbx_description
1 polymer ?
#
loop_
_entity_poly.entity_id
_entity_poly.type
_entity_poly.pdbx_seq_one_letter_code
_entity_poly.pdbx_strand_id
1 'polypeptide(L)'
;MQYAQATLDRFRNPFVEHRLADIALNSISKFQVRLLPSLLWYLEQGQTPPPHLMEAFVYLIRFYKGSWENETLPVRDQPATIAFFNTVFELPTVQAQVAAILSNTSLWGSDLSRFTSLQTTLAINL
;
A
#
# COMPACT_ATOMS: atom_id res chain seq x y z
N MET A 1 -25.93 0.51 3.80
CA MET A 1 -25.34 -0.72 4.35
C MET A 1 -25.52 -1.97 3.48
N GLN A 2 -26.57 -2.08 2.66
CA GLN A 2 -26.86 -3.27 1.83
C GLN A 2 -25.70 -3.68 0.90
N TYR A 3 -25.01 -2.72 0.28
CA TYR A 3 -23.89 -3.00 -0.62
C TYR A 3 -22.69 -3.65 0.07
N ALA A 4 -22.30 -3.12 1.25
CA ALA A 4 -21.19 -3.65 2.02
C ALA A 4 -21.47 -5.07 2.51
N GLN A 5 -22.67 -5.31 3.04
CA GLN A 5 -23.10 -6.64 3.48
C GLN A 5 -23.08 -7.64 2.33
N ALA A 6 -23.70 -7.30 1.18
CA ALA A 6 -23.70 -8.17 0.01
C ALA A 6 -22.28 -8.46 -0.51
N THR A 7 -21.36 -7.52 -0.36
CA THR A 7 -19.95 -7.72 -0.74
C THR A 7 -19.27 -8.72 0.18
N LEU A 8 -19.48 -8.62 1.50
CA LEU A 8 -18.97 -9.59 2.46
C LEU A 8 -19.55 -10.99 2.24
N ASP A 9 -20.84 -11.08 1.90
CA ASP A 9 -21.49 -12.36 1.62
C ASP A 9 -20.87 -13.05 0.39
N ARG A 10 -20.46 -12.29 -0.64
CA ARG A 10 -19.72 -12.84 -1.80
C ARG A 10 -18.35 -13.37 -1.41
N PHE A 11 -17.60 -12.65 -0.56
CA PHE A 11 -16.29 -13.10 -0.09
C PHE A 11 -16.37 -14.33 0.83
N ARG A 12 -17.52 -14.59 1.45
CA ARG A 12 -17.77 -15.77 2.30
C ARG A 12 -18.19 -17.01 1.52
N ASN A 13 -18.29 -16.93 0.19
CA ASN A 13 -18.73 -18.07 -0.62
C ASN A 13 -17.73 -19.24 -0.52
N PRO A 14 -18.10 -20.39 0.05
CA PRO A 14 -17.18 -21.51 0.26
C PRO A 14 -16.82 -22.25 -1.04
N PHE A 15 -17.53 -21.98 -2.14
CA PHE A 15 -17.29 -22.61 -3.44
C PHE A 15 -16.30 -21.83 -4.31
N VAL A 16 -15.82 -20.67 -3.85
CA VAL A 16 -14.85 -19.85 -4.57
C VAL A 16 -13.56 -19.79 -3.74
N GLU A 17 -12.47 -20.29 -4.31
CA GLU A 17 -11.16 -20.20 -3.67
C GLU A 17 -10.54 -18.81 -3.90
N HIS A 18 -10.66 -17.93 -2.90
CA HIS A 18 -10.06 -16.61 -2.93
C HIS A 18 -8.59 -16.64 -2.45
N ARG A 19 -7.65 -16.88 -3.36
CA ARG A 19 -6.21 -16.85 -3.03
C ARG A 19 -5.74 -15.42 -2.77
N LEU A 20 -5.30 -15.14 -1.53
CA LEU A 20 -4.77 -13.83 -1.16
C LEU A 20 -3.61 -13.38 -2.03
N ALA A 21 -2.74 -14.32 -2.44
CA ALA A 21 -1.66 -14.03 -3.38
C ALA A 21 -2.19 -13.48 -4.71
N ASP A 22 -3.26 -14.05 -5.26
CA ASP A 22 -3.85 -13.61 -6.55
C ASP A 22 -4.56 -12.26 -6.39
N ILE A 23 -5.15 -12.02 -5.22
CA ILE A 23 -5.69 -10.71 -4.86
C ILE A 23 -4.57 -9.67 -4.76
N ALA A 24 -3.40 -10.03 -4.22
CA ALA A 24 -2.23 -9.16 -4.05
C ALA A 24 -1.43 -8.91 -5.34
N LEU A 25 -1.72 -9.62 -6.45
CA LEU A 25 -1.08 -9.39 -7.74
C LEU A 25 -1.26 -7.93 -8.20
N ASN A 26 -0.19 -7.23 -8.59
CA ASN A 26 -0.22 -5.84 -9.07
C ASN A 26 -0.81 -4.86 -8.04
N SER A 27 -0.49 -5.03 -6.75
CA SER A 27 -1.11 -4.27 -5.66
C SER A 27 -0.86 -2.76 -5.72
N ILE A 28 0.28 -2.29 -6.23
CA ILE A 28 0.54 -0.84 -6.37
C ILE A 28 -0.45 -0.23 -7.34
N SER A 29 -0.61 -0.81 -8.54
CA SER A 29 -1.57 -0.31 -9.54
C SER A 29 -3.01 -0.36 -9.04
N LYS A 30 -3.37 -1.42 -8.29
CA LYS A 30 -4.70 -1.55 -7.67
C LYS A 30 -4.92 -0.46 -6.62
N PHE A 31 -3.93 -0.18 -5.78
CA PHE A 31 -4.03 0.86 -4.76
C PHE A 31 -4.15 2.25 -5.39
N GLN A 32 -3.32 2.54 -6.39
CA GLN A 32 -3.31 3.81 -7.12
C GLN A 32 -4.70 4.17 -7.67
N VAL A 33 -5.44 3.18 -8.19
CA VAL A 33 -6.78 3.43 -8.75
C VAL A 33 -7.90 3.37 -7.70
N ARG A 34 -7.77 2.50 -6.68
CA ARG A 34 -8.90 2.18 -5.78
C ARG A 34 -8.91 2.96 -4.47
N LEU A 35 -7.75 3.29 -3.92
CA LEU A 35 -7.62 3.83 -2.55
C LEU A 35 -6.86 5.14 -2.51
N LEU A 36 -5.86 5.34 -3.38
CA LEU A 36 -5.08 6.58 -3.41
C LEU A 36 -5.95 7.83 -3.60
N PRO A 37 -6.98 7.87 -4.48
CA PRO A 37 -7.83 9.07 -4.62
C PRO A 37 -8.54 9.43 -3.31
N SER A 38 -9.05 8.43 -2.59
CA SER A 38 -9.68 8.63 -1.28
C SER A 38 -8.68 9.11 -0.24
N LEU A 39 -7.47 8.53 -0.22
CA LEU A 39 -6.41 8.94 0.70
C LEU A 39 -6.02 10.40 0.46
N LEU A 40 -5.79 10.78 -0.80
CA LEU A 40 -5.45 12.14 -1.20
C LEU A 40 -6.56 13.14 -0.84
N TRP A 41 -7.82 12.77 -1.03
CA TRP A 41 -8.95 13.64 -0.68
C TRP A 41 -8.90 14.08 0.80
N TYR A 42 -8.63 13.17 1.74
CA TYR A 42 -8.50 13.54 3.15
C TYR A 42 -7.27 14.42 3.39
N LEU A 43 -6.12 14.03 2.83
CA LEU A 43 -4.85 14.73 3.05
C LEU A 43 -4.86 16.17 2.50
N GLU A 44 -5.46 16.38 1.33
CA GLU A 44 -5.56 17.69 0.69
C GLU A 44 -6.48 18.64 1.44
N GLN A 45 -7.45 18.11 2.18
CA GLN A 45 -8.33 18.87 3.07
C GLN A 45 -7.70 19.12 4.46
N GLY A 46 -6.46 18.68 4.68
CA GLY A 46 -5.82 18.72 5.99
C GLY A 46 -6.49 17.81 7.03
N GLN A 47 -7.28 16.83 6.59
CA GLN A 47 -7.99 15.88 7.45
C GLN A 47 -7.17 14.61 7.66
N THR A 48 -7.42 13.94 8.79
CA THR A 48 -6.87 12.62 9.06
C THR A 48 -7.65 11.56 8.27
N PRO A 49 -6.99 10.76 7.41
CA PRO A 49 -7.65 9.65 6.73
C PRO A 49 -8.21 8.62 7.72
N PRO A 50 -9.27 7.87 7.38
CA PRO A 50 -9.76 6.76 8.19
C PRO A 50 -8.63 5.78 8.54
N PRO A 51 -8.56 5.25 9.78
CA PRO A 51 -7.45 4.43 10.23
C PRO A 51 -7.14 3.26 9.28
N HIS A 52 -8.15 2.49 8.87
CA HIS A 52 -7.96 1.35 7.96
C HIS A 52 -7.50 1.74 6.56
N LEU A 53 -7.79 2.96 6.10
CA LEU A 53 -7.27 3.47 4.82
C LEU A 53 -5.76 3.75 4.94
N MET A 54 -5.35 4.33 6.06
CA MET A 54 -3.94 4.58 6.35
C MET A 54 -3.16 3.27 6.56
N GLU A 55 -3.72 2.34 7.34
CA GLU A 55 -3.15 1.01 7.56
C GLU A 55 -2.99 0.24 6.26
N ALA A 56 -3.99 0.30 5.36
CA ALA A 56 -3.89 -0.34 4.05
C ALA A 56 -2.71 0.20 3.23
N PHE A 57 -2.42 1.51 3.31
CA PHE A 57 -1.26 2.11 2.64
C PHE A 57 0.07 1.66 3.26
N VAL A 58 0.15 1.65 4.60
CA VAL A 58 1.33 1.19 5.34
C VAL A 58 1.62 -0.28 5.06
N TYR A 59 0.61 -1.15 5.19
CA TYR A 59 0.76 -2.59 4.97
C TYR A 59 1.03 -2.94 3.52
N LEU A 60 0.49 -2.16 2.57
CA LEU A 60 0.89 -2.26 1.17
C LEU A 60 2.40 -2.07 1.05
N ILE A 61 2.96 -0.98 1.58
CA ILE A 61 4.40 -0.72 1.47
C ILE A 61 5.21 -1.80 2.20
N ARG A 62 4.80 -2.19 3.42
CA ARG A 62 5.49 -3.24 4.19
C ARG A 62 5.49 -4.60 3.47
N PHE A 63 4.44 -4.92 2.72
CA PHE A 63 4.33 -6.13 1.92
C PHE A 63 5.46 -6.24 0.88
N TYR A 64 5.87 -5.11 0.27
CA TYR A 64 6.96 -5.09 -0.72
C TYR A 64 8.36 -5.27 -0.13
N LYS A 65 8.51 -5.28 1.22
CA LYS A 65 9.76 -5.73 1.86
C LYS A 65 9.98 -7.24 1.67
N GLY A 66 8.96 -7.97 1.21
CA GLY A 66 9.11 -9.34 0.71
C GLY A 66 9.20 -10.42 1.79
N SER A 67 9.26 -10.05 3.07
CA SER A 67 9.27 -11.00 4.18
C SER A 67 8.49 -10.55 5.40
N TRP A 68 7.89 -11.52 6.09
CA TRP A 68 7.15 -11.37 7.33
C TRP A 68 7.32 -12.62 8.20
N GLU A 69 7.68 -12.48 9.47
CA GLU A 69 7.81 -13.61 10.42
C GLU A 69 8.64 -14.81 9.90
N ASN A 70 9.75 -14.53 9.20
CA ASN A 70 10.62 -15.52 8.52
C ASN A 70 10.00 -16.23 7.31
N GLU A 71 8.82 -15.82 6.87
CA GLU A 71 8.21 -16.26 5.62
C GLU A 71 8.47 -15.27 4.49
N THR A 72 8.61 -15.80 3.27
CA THR A 72 8.67 -15.00 2.05
C THR A 72 7.26 -14.66 1.58
N LEU A 73 6.99 -13.38 1.40
CA LEU A 73 5.70 -12.91 0.91
C LEU A 73 5.60 -13.05 -0.62
N PRO A 74 4.42 -13.39 -1.17
CA PRO A 74 4.24 -13.61 -2.61
C PRO A 74 4.08 -12.29 -3.37
N VAL A 75 5.11 -11.43 -3.32
CA VAL A 75 5.11 -10.13 -4.02
C VAL A 75 5.17 -10.38 -5.52
N ARG A 76 4.08 -10.05 -6.22
CA ARG A 76 3.95 -10.17 -7.68
C ARG A 76 3.41 -8.88 -8.24
N ASP A 77 4.27 -8.12 -8.91
CA ASP A 77 3.96 -6.83 -9.54
C ASP A 77 4.87 -6.63 -10.75
N GLN A 78 4.78 -5.47 -11.39
CA GLN A 78 5.66 -5.09 -12.48
C GLN A 78 7.14 -5.17 -12.05
N PRO A 79 8.04 -5.69 -12.91
CA PRO A 79 9.45 -5.84 -12.57
C PRO A 79 10.10 -4.54 -12.07
N ALA A 80 9.75 -3.41 -12.67
CA ALA A 80 10.25 -2.09 -12.26
C ALA A 80 9.81 -1.71 -10.84
N THR A 81 8.57 -2.02 -10.47
CA THR A 81 8.04 -1.78 -9.12
C THR A 81 8.78 -2.63 -8.08
N ILE A 82 8.96 -3.93 -8.36
CA ILE A 82 9.69 -4.83 -7.46
C ILE A 82 11.15 -4.37 -7.32
N ALA A 83 11.82 -4.08 -8.44
CA ALA A 83 13.20 -3.60 -8.43
C ALA A 83 13.36 -2.31 -7.62
N PHE A 84 12.43 -1.36 -7.78
CA PHE A 84 12.42 -0.14 -6.99
C PHE A 84 12.34 -0.42 -5.49
N PHE A 85 11.38 -1.23 -5.03
CA PHE A 85 11.24 -1.54 -3.61
C PHE A 85 12.46 -2.29 -3.06
N ASN A 86 13.00 -3.24 -3.81
CA ASN A 86 14.24 -3.94 -3.43
C ASN A 86 15.38 -2.94 -3.22
N THR A 87 15.60 -2.00 -4.15
CA THR A 87 16.63 -0.96 -3.98
C THR A 87 16.34 -0.03 -2.81
N VAL A 88 15.08 0.38 -2.63
CA VAL A 88 14.73 1.30 -1.56
C VAL A 88 14.94 0.67 -0.19
N PHE A 89 14.54 -0.58 0.03
CA PHE A 89 14.68 -1.20 1.35
C PHE A 89 16.14 -1.46 1.76
N GLU A 90 17.10 -1.35 0.84
CA GLU A 90 18.55 -1.35 1.13
C GLU A 90 19.09 0.03 1.57
N LEU A 91 18.27 1.10 1.51
CA LEU A 91 18.69 2.42 1.98
C LEU A 91 18.93 2.41 3.51
N PRO A 92 19.94 3.15 3.99
CA PRO A 92 20.47 3.00 5.35
C PRO A 92 19.53 3.48 6.47
N THR A 93 18.51 4.28 6.14
CA THR A 93 17.58 4.82 7.14
C THR A 93 16.15 4.71 6.66
N VAL A 94 15.23 4.42 7.59
CA VAL A 94 13.79 4.37 7.32
C VAL A 94 13.31 5.71 6.74
N GLN A 95 13.85 6.84 7.19
CA GLN A 95 13.52 8.16 6.65
C GLN A 95 13.88 8.29 5.17
N ALA A 96 15.05 7.80 4.75
CA ALA A 96 15.44 7.76 3.34
C ALA A 96 14.53 6.84 2.53
N GLN A 97 14.15 5.69 3.11
CA GLN A 97 13.20 4.75 2.48
C GLN A 97 11.85 5.41 2.23
N VAL A 98 11.27 6.02 3.26
CA VAL A 98 9.98 6.71 3.21
C VAL A 98 10.02 7.86 2.20
N ALA A 99 11.05 8.70 2.23
CA ALA A 99 11.20 9.80 1.29
C ALA A 99 11.29 9.33 -0.17
N ALA A 100 12.06 8.27 -0.43
CA ALA A 100 12.16 7.69 -1.77
C ALA A 100 10.84 7.06 -2.24
N ILE A 101 10.14 6.33 -1.35
CA ILE A 101 8.84 5.72 -1.66
C ILE A 101 7.83 6.82 -2.00
N LEU A 102 7.66 7.83 -1.14
CA LEU A 102 6.62 8.85 -1.32
C LEU A 102 6.88 9.78 -2.51
N SER A 103 8.14 10.07 -2.84
CA SER A 103 8.48 10.94 -3.97
C SER A 103 8.45 10.24 -5.33
N ASN A 104 8.29 8.91 -5.37
CA ASN A 104 8.23 8.16 -6.62
C ASN A 104 6.90 8.36 -7.37
N THR A 105 6.89 9.32 -8.30
CA THR A 105 5.74 9.64 -9.14
C THR A 105 5.32 8.50 -10.07
N SER A 106 6.19 7.53 -10.36
CA SER A 106 5.82 6.36 -11.17
C SER A 106 4.93 5.38 -10.40
N LEU A 107 4.99 5.38 -9.07
CA LEU A 107 4.08 4.57 -8.24
C LEU A 107 2.74 5.27 -8.01
N TRP A 108 2.77 6.58 -7.76
CA TRP A 108 1.61 7.30 -7.23
C TRP A 108 0.94 8.23 -8.25
N GLY A 109 1.61 8.57 -9.34
CA GLY A 109 1.19 9.61 -10.29
C GLY A 109 1.46 11.04 -9.82
N SER A 110 1.89 11.23 -8.57
CA SER A 110 2.28 12.52 -7.99
C SER A 110 3.30 12.34 -6.87
N ASP A 111 3.94 13.43 -6.46
CA ASP A 111 4.85 13.43 -5.31
C ASP A 111 4.05 13.52 -4.01
N LEU A 112 4.06 12.44 -3.22
CA LEU A 112 3.36 12.34 -1.95
C LEU A 112 4.21 12.82 -0.77
N SER A 113 5.50 13.09 -0.96
CA SER A 113 6.41 13.51 0.12
C SER A 113 5.99 14.83 0.76
N ARG A 114 5.22 15.67 0.05
CA ARG A 114 4.64 16.90 0.59
C ARG A 114 3.72 16.68 1.81
N PHE A 115 3.20 15.47 2.01
CA PHE A 115 2.31 15.15 3.13
C PHE A 115 3.12 14.66 4.32
N THR A 116 3.42 15.57 5.27
CA THR A 116 4.17 15.26 6.49
C THR A 116 3.53 14.13 7.30
N SER A 117 2.19 14.05 7.32
CA SER A 117 1.47 12.95 7.99
C SER A 117 1.84 11.58 7.43
N LEU A 118 1.96 11.44 6.11
CA LEU A 118 2.40 10.18 5.50
C LEU A 118 3.85 9.85 5.84
N GLN A 119 4.73 10.86 5.85
CA GLN A 119 6.12 10.65 6.24
C GLN A 119 6.23 10.12 7.66
N THR A 120 5.54 10.77 8.61
CA THR A 120 5.54 10.37 10.01
C THR A 120 4.92 9.00 10.22
N THR A 121 3.76 8.72 9.61
CA THR A 121 3.09 7.43 9.77
C THR A 121 3.93 6.29 9.22
N LEU A 122 4.52 6.41 8.03
CA LEU A 122 5.35 5.35 7.47
C LEU A 122 6.64 5.15 8.27
N ALA A 123 7.28 6.24 8.72
CA ALA A 123 8.52 6.14 9.49
C ALA A 123 8.37 5.40 10.81
N ILE A 124 7.17 5.39 11.40
CA ILE A 124 6.87 4.66 12.65
C ILE A 124 6.58 3.17 12.39
N ASN A 125 6.10 2.81 11.20
CA ASN A 125 5.52 1.48 10.93
C ASN A 125 6.30 0.60 9.94
N LEU A 126 7.43 1.08 9.40
CA LEU A 126 8.30 0.34 8.47
C LEU A 126 9.59 -0.15 9.15
#